data_AF-A0A535K812-F1
#
_entry.id   AF-A0A535K812-F1
#
_cell.length_a   1.000
_cell.length_b   1.000
_cell.length_c   1.000
_cell.angle_alpha   90.00
_cell.angle_beta   90.00
_cell.angle_gamma   90.00
#
_symmetry.space_group_name_H-M   'P 1'
#
loop_
_entity.id
_entity.type
_entity.pdbx_description
1 polymer ?
#
loop_
_entity_poly.entity_id
_entity_poly.type
_entity_poly.pdbx_seq_one_letter_code
_entity_poly.pdbx_strand_id
1 'polypeptide(L)'
;MRISRYCGKERLPGSARFWQRLARRAGFKGTLALYGYGVGGRPGGAQRKAERTGVQHGMVLADYEPGLIRVWVPCTCQAADFDADQLRDDREDPLSSFAHELGHHVQERRHGSYFNEAVAERYARLLLREFGVR
;
A
#
# COMPACT_ATOMS: atom_id res chain seq x y z
N MET A 1 9.74 10.13 6.59
CA MET A 1 8.93 8.93 6.86
C MET A 1 9.72 7.95 7.73
N ARG A 2 9.12 7.49 8.83
CA ARG A 2 9.62 6.40 9.68
C ARG A 2 9.08 5.07 9.15
N ILE A 3 9.87 4.00 9.19
CA ILE A 3 9.41 2.65 8.78
C ILE A 3 9.34 1.77 10.02
N SER A 4 8.16 1.22 10.29
CA SER A 4 7.90 0.24 11.37
C SER A 4 7.50 -1.09 10.73
N ARG A 5 8.18 -2.18 11.09
CA ARG A 5 7.93 -3.52 10.54
C ARG A 5 7.25 -4.40 11.58
N TYR A 6 6.21 -5.10 11.16
CA TYR A 6 5.40 -6.00 11.99
C TYR A 6 5.42 -7.45 11.51
N CYS A 7 6.02 -7.74 10.34
CA CYS A 7 6.37 -9.10 9.91
C CYS A 7 7.81 -9.14 9.38
N GLY A 8 8.55 -10.16 9.83
CA GLY A 8 9.90 -10.55 9.42
C GLY A 8 10.93 -9.44 9.13
N LYS A 9 11.94 -9.80 8.32
CA LYS A 9 13.05 -8.93 7.86
C LYS A 9 13.00 -8.69 6.35
N GLU A 10 11.87 -8.98 5.71
CA GLU A 10 11.70 -8.97 4.27
C GLU A 10 11.99 -7.59 3.68
N ARG A 11 12.56 -7.63 2.47
CA ARG A 11 12.95 -6.42 1.76
C ARG A 11 11.72 -5.81 1.10
N LEU A 12 11.59 -4.49 1.23
CA LEU A 12 10.64 -3.74 0.43
C LEU A 12 10.96 -3.92 -1.06
N PRO A 13 9.96 -4.15 -1.93
CA PRO A 13 10.15 -4.14 -3.38
C PRO A 13 10.87 -2.85 -3.82
N GLY A 14 11.91 -2.95 -4.63
CA GLY A 14 12.68 -1.79 -5.10
C GLY A 14 13.58 -1.09 -4.06
N SER A 15 13.65 -1.59 -2.81
CA SER A 15 14.40 -1.07 -1.65
C SER A 15 13.69 0.00 -0.80
N ALA A 16 13.99 0.01 0.51
CA ALA A 16 13.46 1.03 1.44
C ALA A 16 13.82 2.47 1.06
N ARG A 17 15.00 2.68 0.44
CA ARG A 17 15.43 4.00 -0.04
C ARG A 17 14.49 4.53 -1.14
N PHE A 18 14.03 3.66 -2.02
CA PHE A 18 13.11 4.03 -3.09
C PHE A 18 11.77 4.52 -2.52
N TRP A 19 11.18 3.77 -1.58
CA TRP A 19 9.95 4.14 -0.88
C TRP A 19 10.07 5.47 -0.14
N GLN A 20 11.22 5.70 0.51
CA GLN A 20 11.51 6.97 1.17
C GLN A 20 11.61 8.15 0.18
N ARG A 21 12.11 7.92 -1.05
CA ARG A 21 12.15 8.96 -2.08
C ARG A 21 10.74 9.31 -2.56
N LEU A 22 9.88 8.32 -2.78
CA LEU A 22 8.46 8.55 -3.11
C LEU A 22 7.75 9.34 -2.01
N ALA A 23 7.90 8.90 -0.75
CA ALA A 23 7.34 9.61 0.40
C ALA A 23 7.83 11.06 0.48
N ARG A 24 9.13 11.29 0.29
CA ARG A 24 9.72 12.64 0.27
C ARG A 24 9.13 13.48 -0.85
N ARG A 25 8.94 12.91 -2.03
CA ARG A 25 8.36 13.59 -3.19
C ARG A 25 6.91 14.02 -2.95
N ALA A 26 6.14 13.21 -2.24
CA ALA A 26 4.77 13.52 -1.81
C ALA A 26 4.71 14.45 -0.58
N GLY A 27 5.85 14.69 0.09
CA GLY A 27 5.92 15.46 1.33
C GLY A 27 5.49 14.68 2.58
N PHE A 28 5.34 13.36 2.48
CA PHE A 28 4.94 12.50 3.59
C PHE A 28 6.06 12.33 4.62
N LYS A 29 5.81 12.84 5.84
CA LYS A 29 6.74 12.75 6.98
C LYS A 29 6.32 11.71 8.03
N GLY A 30 5.18 11.06 7.86
CA GLY A 30 4.57 10.13 8.82
C GLY A 30 5.24 8.75 8.92
N THR A 31 4.47 7.78 9.38
CA THR A 31 4.90 6.40 9.58
C THR A 31 4.42 5.51 8.44
N LEU A 32 5.30 4.66 7.92
CA LEU A 32 4.97 3.51 7.09
C LEU A 32 4.99 2.26 7.98
N ALA A 33 3.83 1.67 8.23
CA ALA A 33 3.66 0.42 8.94
C ALA A 33 3.61 -0.74 7.94
N LEU A 34 4.58 -1.63 8.00
CA LEU A 34 4.70 -2.78 7.10
C LEU A 34 4.22 -4.04 7.80
N TYR A 35 3.22 -4.67 7.22
CA TYR A 35 2.64 -5.93 7.64
C TYR A 35 2.99 -7.02 6.63
N GLY A 36 3.16 -8.25 7.11
CA GLY A 36 3.32 -9.39 6.23
C GLY A 36 1.98 -9.97 5.85
N TYR A 37 1.86 -10.44 4.62
CA TYR A 37 0.73 -11.26 4.20
C TYR A 37 0.99 -12.72 4.63
N GLY A 38 0.13 -13.28 5.50
CA GLY A 38 0.28 -14.64 6.00
C GLY A 38 -0.57 -15.04 7.21
N VAL A 39 -0.78 -14.18 8.22
CA VAL A 39 -1.76 -14.42 9.32
C VAL A 39 -2.24 -13.10 9.92
N GLY A 40 -3.56 -12.96 10.12
CA GLY A 40 -4.08 -12.34 11.34
C GLY A 40 -4.25 -10.81 11.41
N GLY A 41 -4.61 -10.13 10.31
CA GLY A 41 -5.14 -8.77 10.45
C GLY A 41 -5.35 -8.00 9.14
N ARG A 42 -6.53 -8.12 8.53
CA ARG A 42 -7.09 -7.06 7.67
C ARG A 42 -7.80 -6.02 8.55
N PRO A 43 -7.63 -4.71 8.31
CA PRO A 43 -8.65 -3.72 8.58
C PRO A 43 -9.55 -3.57 7.34
N GLY A 44 -10.87 -3.58 7.52
CA GLY A 44 -11.82 -3.03 6.54
C GLY A 44 -12.99 -3.93 6.14
N GLY A 45 -14.19 -3.34 6.10
CA GLY A 45 -15.47 -4.00 5.79
C GLY A 45 -15.59 -4.63 4.40
N ALA A 46 -14.63 -4.41 3.50
CA ALA A 46 -14.58 -5.00 2.16
C ALA A 46 -14.41 -6.54 2.20
N GLN A 47 -13.67 -7.09 3.16
CA GLN A 47 -13.55 -8.56 3.33
C GLN A 47 -14.82 -9.18 3.87
N ARG A 48 -15.49 -8.55 4.86
CA ARG A 48 -16.80 -9.01 5.37
C ARG A 48 -17.90 -8.88 4.31
N LYS A 49 -17.73 -7.99 3.34
CA LYS A 49 -18.56 -7.90 2.14
C LYS A 49 -18.25 -9.08 1.22
N ALA A 50 -16.98 -9.33 0.92
CA ALA A 50 -16.54 -10.45 0.08
C ALA A 50 -16.95 -11.83 0.63
N GLU A 51 -16.81 -12.07 1.94
CA GLU A 51 -17.25 -13.29 2.62
C GLU A 51 -18.78 -13.48 2.55
N ARG A 52 -19.54 -12.38 2.51
CA ARG A 52 -21.01 -12.40 2.42
C ARG A 52 -21.52 -12.48 0.99
N THR A 53 -20.77 -11.93 0.04
CA THR A 53 -21.20 -11.81 -1.37
C THR A 53 -20.49 -12.78 -2.30
N GLY A 54 -19.48 -13.51 -1.82
CA GLY A 54 -18.65 -14.40 -2.63
C GLY A 54 -17.73 -13.67 -3.62
N VAL A 55 -17.57 -12.34 -3.48
CA VAL A 55 -16.85 -11.50 -4.43
C VAL A 55 -15.73 -10.75 -3.71
N GLN A 56 -14.49 -11.17 -3.91
CA GLN A 56 -13.31 -10.44 -3.47
C GLN A 56 -12.90 -9.45 -4.56
N HIS A 57 -13.18 -8.17 -4.35
CA HIS A 57 -12.66 -7.11 -5.21
C HIS A 57 -11.21 -6.82 -4.81
N GLY A 58 -10.28 -7.60 -5.35
CA GLY A 58 -8.84 -7.40 -5.12
C GLY A 58 -8.42 -7.42 -3.64
N MET A 59 -7.13 -7.31 -3.39
CA MET A 59 -6.58 -7.06 -2.06
C MET A 59 -6.21 -5.59 -1.94
N VAL A 60 -6.79 -4.91 -0.97
CA VAL A 60 -6.30 -3.59 -0.55
C VAL A 60 -4.93 -3.82 0.12
N LEU A 61 -3.85 -3.56 -0.62
CA LEU A 61 -2.47 -3.76 -0.16
C LEU A 61 -1.89 -2.54 0.56
N ALA A 62 -2.64 -1.43 0.64
CA ALA A 62 -2.27 -0.29 1.45
C ALA A 62 -3.50 0.49 1.93
N ASP A 63 -3.34 1.26 3.01
CA ASP A 63 -4.37 2.09 3.61
C ASP A 63 -3.75 3.37 4.18
N TYR A 64 -4.47 4.49 4.09
CA TYR A 64 -4.03 5.81 4.54
C TYR A 64 -4.91 6.36 5.66
N GLU A 65 -4.23 6.79 6.72
CA GLU A 65 -4.75 7.73 7.71
C GLU A 65 -3.78 8.92 7.81
N PRO A 66 -4.23 10.11 8.26
CA PRO A 66 -3.34 11.24 8.48
C PRO A 66 -2.11 10.89 9.33
N GLY A 67 -0.94 10.86 8.68
CA GLY A 67 0.34 10.55 9.31
C GLY A 67 0.73 9.06 9.37
N LEU A 68 -0.10 8.16 8.85
CA LEU A 68 0.14 6.72 8.83
C LEU A 68 -0.26 6.12 7.48
N ILE A 69 0.67 5.39 6.86
CA ILE A 69 0.36 4.51 5.74
C ILE A 69 0.64 3.08 6.19
N ARG A 70 -0.35 2.20 6.06
CA ARG A 70 -0.22 0.77 6.30
C ARG A 70 -0.03 0.09 4.96
N VAL A 71 0.88 -0.87 4.88
CA VAL A 71 1.12 -1.65 3.65
C VAL A 71 1.32 -3.10 3.99
N TRP A 72 0.67 -3.97 3.23
CA TRP A 72 0.86 -5.41 3.30
C TRP A 72 1.86 -5.83 2.21
N VAL A 73 2.93 -6.51 2.61
CA VAL A 73 3.98 -7.03 1.72
C VAL A 73 4.08 -8.55 1.86
N PRO A 74 4.51 -9.26 0.81
CA PRO A 74 4.84 -10.68 0.90
C PRO A 74 5.85 -10.95 2.04
N CYS A 75 5.55 -11.91 2.91
CA CYS A 75 6.38 -12.27 4.07
C CYS A 75 6.63 -13.78 4.09
N THR A 76 7.89 -14.19 4.15
CA THR A 76 8.32 -15.59 4.14
C THR A 76 8.21 -16.27 5.50
N CYS A 77 8.15 -15.48 6.59
CA CYS A 77 8.08 -16.03 7.94
C CYS A 77 6.66 -16.40 8.39
N GLN A 78 5.64 -16.24 7.54
CA GLN A 78 4.26 -16.64 7.82
C GLN A 78 3.79 -17.59 6.73
N ALA A 79 3.68 -18.87 7.07
CA ALA A 79 3.34 -19.99 6.18
C ALA A 79 1.86 -19.98 5.74
N ALA A 80 1.41 -18.91 5.07
CA ALA A 80 0.27 -19.04 4.17
C ALA A 80 0.81 -19.37 2.79
N ASP A 81 0.11 -20.24 2.07
CA ASP A 81 0.37 -20.53 0.67
C ASP A 81 0.31 -19.22 -0.13
N PHE A 82 1.48 -18.61 -0.31
CA PHE A 82 1.67 -17.33 -0.96
C PHE A 82 1.74 -17.58 -2.46
N ASP A 83 0.70 -17.16 -3.18
CA ASP A 83 0.70 -17.19 -4.63
C ASP A 83 1.19 -15.85 -5.19
N ALA A 84 2.51 -15.76 -5.39
CA ALA A 84 3.13 -14.62 -6.07
C ALA A 84 2.60 -14.44 -7.49
N ASP A 85 2.16 -15.53 -8.13
CA ASP A 85 1.58 -15.52 -9.46
C ASP A 85 0.18 -14.91 -9.41
N GLN A 86 -0.61 -15.16 -8.36
CA GLN A 86 -1.91 -14.49 -8.16
C GLN A 86 -1.79 -12.96 -8.04
N LEU A 87 -0.85 -12.44 -7.25
CA LEU A 87 -0.63 -10.97 -7.18
C LEU A 87 -0.19 -10.37 -8.52
N ARG A 88 0.63 -11.11 -9.27
CA ARG A 88 1.05 -10.70 -10.61
C ARG A 88 -0.13 -10.70 -11.58
N ASP A 89 -0.98 -11.71 -11.51
CA ASP A 89 -2.15 -11.88 -12.38
C ASP A 89 -3.23 -10.84 -12.07
N ASP A 90 -3.43 -10.53 -10.79
CA ASP A 90 -4.31 -9.45 -10.30
C ASP A 90 -3.71 -8.04 -10.52
N ARG A 91 -2.43 -7.97 -10.95
CA ARG A 91 -1.64 -6.73 -11.10
C ARG A 91 -1.60 -5.90 -9.82
N GLU A 92 -1.60 -6.57 -8.68
CA GLU A 92 -1.55 -5.95 -7.36
C GLU A 92 -0.12 -5.91 -6.85
N ASP A 93 0.44 -4.71 -6.75
CA ASP A 93 1.79 -4.50 -6.23
C ASP A 93 1.79 -3.53 -5.03
N PRO A 94 2.43 -3.88 -3.89
CA PRO A 94 2.42 -3.04 -2.69
C PRO A 94 3.00 -1.65 -2.90
N LEU A 95 3.89 -1.48 -3.89
CA LEU A 95 4.52 -0.21 -4.20
C LEU A 95 3.54 0.76 -4.86
N SER A 96 2.70 0.28 -5.78
CA SER A 96 1.64 1.03 -6.43
C SER A 96 0.55 1.39 -5.43
N SER A 97 0.13 0.45 -4.58
CA SER A 97 -0.80 0.75 -3.49
C SER A 97 -0.22 1.82 -2.55
N PHE A 98 1.06 1.73 -2.18
CA PHE A 98 1.72 2.80 -1.41
C PHE A 98 1.72 4.15 -2.14
N ALA A 99 1.97 4.17 -3.45
CA ALA A 99 1.93 5.40 -4.24
C ALA A 99 0.51 5.99 -4.32
N HIS A 100 -0.52 5.13 -4.33
CA HIS A 100 -1.92 5.50 -4.22
C HIS A 100 -2.21 6.21 -2.88
N GLU A 101 -1.77 5.63 -1.75
CA GLU A 101 -1.92 6.26 -0.43
C GLU A 101 -1.17 7.60 -0.29
N LEU A 102 -0.04 7.77 -0.98
CA LEU A 102 0.62 9.08 -1.05
C LEU A 102 -0.23 10.13 -1.79
N GLY A 103 -1.08 9.70 -2.72
CA GLY A 103 -2.08 10.54 -3.36
C GLY A 103 -3.14 11.02 -2.38
N HIS A 104 -3.67 10.13 -1.53
CA HIS A 104 -4.56 10.50 -0.42
C HIS A 104 -3.89 11.47 0.55
N HIS A 105 -2.61 11.27 0.87
CA HIS A 105 -1.85 12.22 1.67
C HIS A 105 -1.77 13.62 1.05
N VAL A 106 -1.54 13.71 -0.26
CA VAL A 106 -1.47 15.00 -0.97
C VAL A 106 -2.82 15.70 -0.96
N GLN A 107 -3.92 14.95 -1.10
CA GLN A 107 -5.27 15.50 -0.98
C GLN A 107 -5.51 16.05 0.42
N GLU A 108 -5.23 15.26 1.46
CA GLU A 108 -5.43 15.67 2.86
C GLU A 108 -4.69 16.97 3.16
N ARG A 109 -3.41 17.05 2.76
CA ARG A 109 -2.58 18.23 2.98
C ARG A 109 -3.11 19.48 2.26
N ARG A 110 -3.73 19.32 1.09
CA ARG A 110 -4.17 20.45 0.23
C ARG A 110 -5.60 20.88 0.52
N HIS A 111 -6.46 19.95 0.91
CA HIS A 111 -7.91 20.14 0.92
C HIS A 111 -8.57 19.74 2.24
N GLY A 112 -7.81 19.20 3.21
CA GLY A 112 -8.36 18.70 4.48
C GLY A 112 -9.32 17.51 4.32
N SER A 113 -9.25 16.82 3.18
CA SER A 113 -9.99 15.59 2.90
C SER A 113 -9.19 14.72 1.92
N TYR A 114 -9.42 13.41 1.95
CA TYR A 114 -8.65 12.44 1.16
C TYR A 114 -9.49 11.36 0.49
N PHE A 115 -10.80 11.52 0.32
CA PHE A 115 -11.67 10.45 -0.17
C PHE A 115 -11.75 10.33 -1.70
N ASN A 116 -10.96 11.10 -2.47
CA ASN A 116 -11.05 11.07 -3.93
C ASN A 116 -10.09 10.05 -4.54
N GLU A 117 -10.60 8.84 -4.75
CA GLU A 117 -9.90 7.70 -5.37
C GLU A 117 -9.29 8.05 -6.74
N ALA A 118 -10.02 8.79 -7.58
CA ALA A 118 -9.55 9.14 -8.93
C ALA A 118 -8.32 10.06 -8.90
N VAL A 119 -8.26 10.96 -7.92
CA VAL A 119 -7.10 11.83 -7.70
C VAL A 119 -5.93 11.03 -7.15
N ALA A 120 -6.16 10.13 -6.19
CA ALA A 120 -5.13 9.27 -5.63
C ALA A 120 -4.49 8.38 -6.71
N GLU A 121 -5.34 7.73 -7.50
CA GLU A 121 -4.96 6.87 -8.61
C GLU A 121 -4.19 7.62 -9.71
N ARG A 122 -4.63 8.83 -10.06
CA ARG A 122 -3.90 9.66 -11.03
C ARG A 122 -2.55 10.11 -10.47
N TYR A 123 -2.50 10.49 -9.20
CA TYR A 123 -1.27 10.91 -8.55
C TYR A 123 -0.25 9.78 -8.51
N ALA A 124 -0.66 8.58 -8.09
CA ALA A 124 0.18 7.39 -8.03
C ALA A 124 0.85 7.09 -9.37
N ARG A 125 0.06 7.00 -10.45
CA ARG A 125 0.56 6.74 -11.80
C ARG A 125 1.59 7.77 -12.26
N LEU A 126 1.33 9.06 -12.01
CA LEU A 126 2.27 10.12 -12.36
C LEU A 126 3.56 10.06 -11.51
N LEU A 127 3.42 9.79 -10.23
CA LEU A 127 4.55 9.67 -9.31
C LEU A 127 5.45 8.50 -9.68
N LEU A 128 4.89 7.31 -9.92
CA LEU A 128 5.65 6.14 -10.32
C LEU A 128 6.37 6.36 -11.65
N ARG A 129 5.69 6.97 -12.63
CA ARG A 129 6.27 7.33 -13.92
C ARG A 129 7.44 8.32 -13.78
N GLU A 130 7.35 9.30 -12.88
CA GLU A 130 8.44 10.24 -12.58
C GLU A 130 9.72 9.51 -12.11
N PHE A 131 9.55 8.35 -11.46
CA PHE A 131 10.63 7.53 -10.94
C PHE A 131 11.01 6.34 -11.86
N GLY A 132 10.48 6.29 -13.07
CA GLY A 132 10.81 5.27 -14.07
C GLY A 132 10.17 3.90 -13.81
N VAL A 133 9.16 3.82 -12.94
CA VAL A 133 8.34 2.61 -12.74
C VAL A 133 7.20 2.65 -13.75
N ARG A 134 7.03 1.56 -14.51
CA ARG A 134 6.02 1.42 -15.57
C ARG A 134 4.92 0.49 -15.13
#